data_AF-A0A7V6ILV7-F1
#
_entry.id   AF-A0A7V6ILV7-F1
#
_cell.length_a   1.000
_cell.length_b   1.000
_cell.length_c   1.000
_cell.angle_alpha   90.00
_cell.angle_beta   90.00
_cell.angle_gamma   90.00
#
_symmetry.space_group_name_H-M   'P 1'
#
loop_
_entity.id
_entity.type
_entity.pdbx_description
1 polymer ?
#
loop_
_entity_poly.entity_id
_entity_poly.type
_entity_poly.pdbx_seq_one_letter_code
_entity_poly.pdbx_strand_id
1 'polypeptide(L)'
;PFVLMIRLFANITAGHIIILGFLGLIFIFGEMTPALGYGVSVVSIIFYLFMGLLELIVAFVQAFVFTLLTALYVGLAIEEHHEEAIPTSSTNENIEQKP
;
A
#
# COMPACT_ATOMS: atom_id res chain seq x y z
N PRO A 1 9.95 -4.88 -0.52
CA PRO A 1 10.43 -3.55 -0.08
C PRO A 1 10.63 -2.51 -1.21
N PHE A 2 11.05 -2.92 -2.43
CA PHE A 2 11.28 -1.98 -3.56
C PHE A 2 10.00 -1.23 -3.98
N VAL A 3 8.90 -1.97 -4.03
CA VAL A 3 7.58 -1.46 -4.39
C VAL A 3 7.03 -0.42 -3.41
N LEU A 4 7.45 -0.45 -2.14
CA LEU A 4 7.08 0.57 -1.14
C LEU A 4 7.89 1.86 -1.32
N MET A 5 9.21 1.72 -1.57
CA MET A 5 10.11 2.84 -1.84
C MET A 5 9.68 3.61 -3.09
N ILE A 6 9.36 2.89 -4.18
CA ILE A 6 8.86 3.50 -5.42
C ILE A 6 7.56 4.23 -5.19
N ARG A 7 6.65 3.71 -4.35
CA ARG A 7 5.33 4.32 -4.17
C ARG A 7 5.38 5.63 -3.39
N LEU A 8 6.19 5.69 -2.34
CA LEU A 8 6.41 6.94 -1.61
C LEU A 8 7.15 7.96 -2.49
N PHE A 9 8.14 7.52 -3.27
CA PHE A 9 8.81 8.37 -4.25
C PHE A 9 7.85 8.89 -5.33
N ALA A 10 6.97 8.03 -5.85
CA ALA A 10 5.96 8.38 -6.81
C ALA A 10 4.94 9.37 -6.23
N ASN A 11 4.52 9.22 -4.96
CA ASN A 11 3.60 10.15 -4.30
C ASN A 11 4.24 11.55 -4.15
N ILE A 12 5.51 11.64 -3.72
CA ILE A 12 6.22 12.94 -3.61
C ILE A 12 6.48 13.57 -4.99
N THR A 13 6.71 12.74 -6.00
CA THR A 13 6.86 13.20 -7.40
C THR A 13 5.52 13.62 -8.00
N ALA A 14 4.42 12.93 -7.68
CA ALA A 14 3.08 13.23 -8.16
C ALA A 14 2.65 14.64 -7.75
N GLY A 15 2.87 15.03 -6.49
CA GLY A 15 2.67 16.40 -6.04
C GLY A 15 3.45 17.44 -6.86
N HIS A 16 4.71 17.14 -7.22
CA HIS A 16 5.53 18.01 -8.08
C HIS A 16 5.03 18.07 -9.53
N ILE A 17 4.58 16.95 -10.11
CA ILE A 17 4.02 16.95 -11.47
C ILE A 17 2.68 17.71 -11.51
N ILE A 18 1.84 17.52 -10.50
CA ILE A 18 0.54 18.18 -10.33
C ILE A 18 0.73 19.69 -10.21
N ILE A 19 1.69 20.19 -9.40
CA ILE A 19 1.89 21.63 -9.25
C ILE A 19 2.39 22.28 -10.54
N LEU A 20 3.26 21.61 -11.30
CA LEU A 20 3.70 22.10 -12.60
C LEU A 20 2.54 22.15 -13.61
N GLY A 21 1.64 21.16 -13.58
CA GLY A 21 0.42 21.14 -14.38
C GLY A 21 -0.54 22.29 -14.05
N PHE A 22 -0.84 22.49 -12.77
CA PHE A 22 -1.71 23.60 -12.33
C PHE A 22 -1.08 24.97 -12.55
N LEU A 23 0.23 25.11 -12.34
CA LEU A 23 0.95 26.35 -12.61
C LEU A 23 0.87 26.73 -14.09
N GLY A 24 1.05 25.77 -15.00
CA GLY A 24 0.86 26.00 -16.44
C GLY A 24 -0.57 26.38 -16.81
N LEU A 25 -1.55 25.75 -16.17
CA LEU A 25 -2.97 26.03 -16.41
C LEU A 25 -3.37 27.44 -15.92
N ILE A 26 -2.91 27.84 -14.74
CA ILE A 26 -3.10 29.20 -14.20
C ILE A 26 -2.43 30.24 -15.12
N PHE A 27 -1.26 29.95 -15.67
CA PHE A 27 -0.55 30.87 -16.57
C PHE A 27 -1.34 31.12 -17.87
N ILE A 28 -1.87 30.06 -18.48
CA ILE A 28 -2.68 30.13 -19.70
C ILE A 28 -3.98 30.92 -19.47
N PHE A 29 -4.71 30.63 -18.39
CA PHE A 29 -5.96 31.35 -18.09
C PHE A 29 -5.71 32.78 -17.59
N GLY A 30 -4.60 33.01 -16.91
CA GLY A 30 -4.16 34.33 -16.46
C GLY A 30 -3.81 35.27 -17.61
N GLU A 31 -3.17 34.76 -18.67
CA GLU A 31 -2.90 35.51 -19.91
C GLU A 31 -4.19 35.93 -20.64
N MET A 32 -5.24 35.08 -20.63
CA MET A 32 -6.52 35.42 -21.28
C MET A 32 -7.32 36.48 -20.51
N THR A 33 -7.40 36.38 -19.19
CA THR A 33 -8.08 37.37 -18.34
C THR A 33 -7.59 37.25 -16.90
N PRO A 34 -7.05 38.32 -16.29
CA PRO A 34 -6.54 38.31 -14.92
C PRO A 34 -7.60 37.83 -13.90
N ALA A 35 -8.86 38.22 -14.09
CA ALA A 35 -9.96 37.83 -13.21
C ALA A 35 -10.26 36.31 -13.23
N LEU A 36 -10.08 35.65 -14.38
CA LEU A 36 -10.26 34.20 -14.51
C LEU A 36 -9.07 33.46 -13.88
N GLY A 37 -7.85 33.97 -14.04
CA GLY A 37 -6.65 33.42 -13.39
C GLY A 37 -6.78 33.32 -11.88
N TYR A 38 -7.30 34.37 -11.22
CA TYR A 38 -7.52 34.34 -9.77
C TYR A 38 -8.55 33.29 -9.34
N GLY A 39 -9.68 33.18 -10.05
CA GLY A 39 -10.71 32.18 -9.74
C GLY A 39 -10.20 30.74 -9.89
N VAL A 40 -9.48 30.46 -10.98
CA VAL A 40 -8.91 29.14 -11.25
C VAL A 40 -7.80 28.77 -10.26
N SER A 41 -6.98 29.74 -9.82
CA SER A 41 -5.90 29.50 -8.86
C SER A 41 -6.39 28.99 -7.50
N VAL A 42 -7.47 29.58 -6.96
CA VAL A 42 -8.05 29.20 -5.66
C VAL A 42 -8.64 27.79 -5.73
N VAL A 43 -9.38 27.48 -6.79
CA VAL A 43 -9.91 26.13 -7.04
C VAL A 43 -8.80 25.10 -7.17
N SER A 44 -7.71 25.44 -7.86
CA SER A 44 -6.56 24.54 -8.06
C SER A 44 -5.87 24.18 -6.75
N ILE A 45 -5.74 25.13 -5.82
CA ILE A 45 -5.15 24.88 -4.49
C ILE A 45 -6.03 23.96 -3.66
N ILE A 46 -7.35 24.17 -3.65
CA ILE A 46 -8.30 23.31 -2.92
C ILE A 46 -8.28 21.89 -3.50
N PHE A 47 -8.30 21.76 -4.83
CA PHE A 47 -8.24 20.47 -5.50
C PHE A 47 -6.92 19.74 -5.24
N TYR A 48 -5.80 20.47 -5.21
CA TYR A 48 -4.49 19.94 -4.81
C TYR A 48 -4.52 19.37 -3.39
N LEU A 49 -5.07 20.13 -2.43
CA LEU A 49 -5.18 19.67 -1.04
C LEU A 49 -6.04 18.40 -0.92
N PHE A 50 -7.12 18.33 -1.70
CA PHE A 50 -7.97 17.15 -1.78
C PHE A 50 -7.23 15.92 -2.32
N MET A 51 -6.49 16.07 -3.42
CA MET A 51 -5.67 14.99 -3.97
C MET A 51 -4.57 14.54 -2.99
N GLY A 52 -3.93 15.47 -2.28
CA GLY A 52 -2.94 15.15 -1.25
C GLY A 52 -3.49 14.31 -0.10
N LEU A 53 -4.76 14.52 0.28
CA LEU A 53 -5.44 13.65 1.26
C LEU A 53 -5.63 12.23 0.71
N LEU A 54 -5.94 12.08 -0.58
CA LEU A 54 -6.09 10.76 -1.18
C LEU A 54 -4.73 10.03 -1.28
N GLU A 55 -3.64 10.75 -1.57
CA GLU A 55 -2.28 10.20 -1.55
C GLU A 55 -1.88 9.69 -0.16
N LEU A 56 -2.26 10.40 0.92
CA LEU A 56 -2.02 9.98 2.30
C LEU A 56 -2.78 8.69 2.64
N ILE A 57 -4.05 8.57 2.23
CA ILE A 57 -4.86 7.38 2.44
C ILE A 57 -4.27 6.19 1.67
N VAL A 58 -3.90 6.39 0.41
CA VAL A 58 -3.28 5.35 -0.42
C VAL A 58 -1.95 4.87 0.17
N ALA A 59 -1.14 5.78 0.74
CA ALA A 59 0.10 5.40 1.42
C ALA A 59 -0.15 4.46 2.62
N PHE A 60 -1.18 4.74 3.42
CA PHE A 60 -1.59 3.87 4.55
C PHE A 60 -2.12 2.52 4.08
N VAL A 61 -3.03 2.52 3.09
CA VAL A 61 -3.60 1.30 2.51
C VAL A 61 -2.51 0.44 1.88
N GLN A 62 -1.50 1.04 1.28
CA GLN A 62 -0.40 0.31 0.67
C GLN A 62 0.40 -0.51 1.70
N ALA A 63 0.72 0.10 2.84
CA ALA A 63 1.41 -0.59 3.92
C ALA A 63 0.52 -1.66 4.56
N PHE A 64 -0.78 -1.35 4.71
CA PHE A 64 -1.76 -2.28 5.26
C PHE A 64 -1.92 -3.54 4.43
N VAL A 65 -2.09 -3.42 3.10
CA VAL A 65 -2.26 -4.58 2.20
C VAL A 65 -1.02 -5.47 2.23
N PHE A 66 0.17 -4.90 2.35
CA PHE A 66 1.41 -5.68 2.49
C PHE A 66 1.42 -6.51 3.79
N THR A 67 1.06 -5.91 4.92
CA THR A 67 0.95 -6.62 6.20
C THR A 67 -0.16 -7.65 6.18
N LEU A 68 -1.33 -7.33 5.59
CA LEU A 68 -2.47 -8.24 5.51
C LEU A 68 -2.13 -9.49 4.69
N LEU A 69 -1.49 -9.33 3.53
CA LEU A 69 -1.06 -10.45 2.70
C LEU A 69 0.00 -11.30 3.42
N THR A 70 0.91 -10.67 4.16
CA THR A 70 1.92 -11.37 4.95
C THR A 70 1.27 -12.15 6.09
N ALA A 71 0.32 -11.55 6.81
CA ALA A 71 -0.39 -12.21 7.91
C ALA A 71 -1.25 -13.39 7.42
N LEU A 72 -1.92 -13.25 6.26
CA LEU A 72 -2.65 -14.36 5.63
C LEU A 72 -1.71 -15.48 5.19
N TYR A 73 -0.59 -15.16 4.54
CA TYR A 73 0.37 -16.18 4.10
C TYR A 73 1.01 -16.92 5.28
N VAL A 74 1.38 -16.20 6.33
CA VAL A 74 1.91 -16.78 7.58
C VAL A 74 0.83 -17.56 8.33
N GLY A 75 -0.40 -17.05 8.38
CA GLY A 75 -1.52 -17.72 9.03
C GLY A 75 -1.85 -19.08 8.40
N LEU A 76 -1.89 -19.14 7.06
CA LEU A 76 -2.08 -20.39 6.32
C LEU A 76 -0.90 -21.36 6.51
N ALA A 77 0.35 -20.85 6.52
CA ALA A 77 1.53 -21.67 6.76
C ALA A 77 1.62 -22.25 8.18
N ILE A 78 0.99 -21.59 9.17
CA ILE A 78 0.91 -22.10 10.54
C ILE A 78 -0.10 -23.26 10.65
N GLU A 79 -1.16 -23.24 9.85
CA GLU A 79 -2.22 -24.26 9.87
C GLU A 79 -1.81 -25.56 9.16
N GLU A 80 -0.96 -25.49 8.13
CA GLU A 80 -0.48 -26.67 7.37
C GLU A 80 0.59 -27.53 8.09
N HIS A 81 1.12 -27.12 9.26
CA HIS A 81 2.18 -27.86 9.95
C HIS A 81 1.72 -28.69 11.17
N HIS A 82 0.41 -28.86 11.38
CA HIS A 82 -0.13 -29.70 12.46
C HIS A 82 -0.74 -31.04 12.00
N GLU A 83 -0.41 -31.52 10.79
CA GLU A 83 -0.76 -32.88 10.32
C GLU A 83 0.47 -33.69 9.89
N GLU A 84 1.54 -33.74 10.69
CA GLU A 84 2.48 -34.87 10.67
C GLU A 84 2.80 -35.31 12.10
N ALA A 85 1.76 -35.73 12.83
CA ALA A 85 1.96 -36.72 13.88
C ALA A 85 2.33 -38.05 13.21
N ILE A 86 3.61 -38.27 12.98
CA ILE A 86 4.15 -39.59 12.66
C ILE A 86 3.96 -40.49 13.90
N PRO A 87 3.18 -41.59 13.85
CA PRO A 87 3.28 -42.62 14.87
C PRO A 87 4.51 -43.49 14.58
N THR A 88 5.68 -43.10 15.07
CA THR A 88 6.92 -43.91 15.04
C THR A 88 7.33 -44.47 16.41
N SER A 89 6.45 -44.49 17.41
CA SER A 89 6.78 -44.96 18.77
C SER A 89 5.98 -46.16 19.26
N SER A 90 5.69 -47.13 18.40
CA SER A 90 5.36 -48.50 18.83
C SER A 90 6.09 -49.56 18.00
N THR A 91 7.35 -49.29 17.63
CA THR A 91 8.29 -50.31 17.14
C THR A 91 8.88 -51.16 18.27
N ASN A 92 8.77 -50.82 19.54
CA ASN A 92 9.40 -51.65 20.58
C ASN A 92 8.84 -51.41 21.99
N GLU A 93 7.61 -51.86 22.23
CA GLU A 93 7.24 -52.29 23.58
C GLU A 93 7.06 -53.80 23.55
N ASN A 94 8.11 -54.49 24.02
CA ASN A 94 8.01 -55.73 24.79
C ASN A 94 7.44 -56.94 24.00
N ILE A 95 8.22 -57.97 23.69
CA ILE A 95 8.79 -58.87 24.72
C ILE A 95 7.84 -58.99 25.94
N GLU A 96 6.55 -59.24 25.72
CA GLU A 96 5.63 -59.76 26.74
C GLU A 96 4.39 -60.27 25.98
N GLN A 97 4.27 -61.53 25.57
CA GLN A 97 3.59 -62.63 26.29
C GLN A 97 3.22 -63.61 25.14
N LYS A 98 3.37 -64.93 25.11
CA LYS A 98 3.69 -66.02 26.05
C LYS A 98 3.40 -67.32 25.22
N PRO A 99 3.42 -68.50 25.84
CA PRO A 99 4.42 -69.56 25.76
C PRO A 99 4.33 -70.49 24.53
#